data_AF-V7FIH5-F1
#
_entry.id   AF-V7FIH5-F1
#
_cell.length_a   1.000
_cell.length_b   1.000
_cell.length_c   1.000
_cell.angle_alpha   90.00
_cell.angle_beta   90.00
_cell.angle_gamma   90.00
#
_symmetry.space_group_name_H-M   'P 1'
#
loop_
_entity.id
_entity.type
_entity.pdbx_description
1 polymer ?
#
loop_
_entity_poly.entity_id
_entity_poly.type
_entity_poly.pdbx_seq_one_letter_code
_entity_poly.pdbx_strand_id
1 'polypeptide(L)' 'MDTAPGGITPEAIARAVKAASDGNVVSLRTAVAALRALCPHADETDLELCEILIDLATHDGRAVLLDTKE' A
#
# COMPACT_ATOMS: atom_id res chain seq x y z
N MET A 1 -15.24 -10.82 -6.00
CA MET A 1 -13.91 -10.88 -5.37
C MET A 1 -14.16 -10.96 -3.88
N ASP A 2 -14.24 -12.19 -3.39
CA ASP A 2 -14.34 -12.47 -1.96
C ASP A 2 -13.02 -12.11 -1.30
N THR A 3 -12.99 -10.99 -0.58
CA THR A 3 -11.92 -10.74 0.38
C THR A 3 -12.08 -11.76 1.49
N ALA A 4 -11.10 -12.65 1.64
CA ALA A 4 -11.03 -13.57 2.77
C ALA A 4 -11.20 -12.76 4.07
N PRO A 5 -11.95 -13.27 5.06
CA PRO A 5 -12.12 -12.57 6.33
C PRO A 5 -10.75 -12.39 6.99
N GLY A 6 -10.23 -11.16 6.97
CA GLY A 6 -8.89 -10.80 7.49
C GLY A 6 -8.00 -10.07 6.50
N GLY A 7 -8.19 -10.22 5.19
CA GLY A 7 -7.29 -9.63 4.18
C GLY A 7 -7.48 -8.13 3.93
N ILE A 8 -6.50 -7.51 3.27
CA ILE A 8 -6.60 -6.12 2.83
C ILE A 8 -7.70 -5.95 1.78
N THR A 9 -8.45 -4.86 1.88
CA THR A 9 -9.47 -4.52 0.89
C THR A 9 -8.91 -3.58 -0.19
N PRO A 10 -9.43 -3.65 -1.44
CA PRO A 10 -9.07 -2.68 -2.48
C PRO A 10 -9.28 -1.22 -2.06
N GLU A 11 -10.29 -0.95 -1.24
CA GLU A 11 -10.57 0.38 -0.71
C GLU A 11 -9.47 0.85 0.26
N ALA A 12 -9.00 -0.02 1.15
CA ALA A 12 -7.92 0.29 2.06
C ALA A 12 -6.62 0.61 1.30
N ILE A 13 -6.32 -0.16 0.25
CA ILE A 13 -5.18 0.08 -0.64
C ILE A 13 -5.28 1.46 -1.29
N ALA A 14 -6.42 1.78 -1.93
CA ALA A 14 -6.60 3.08 -2.57
C ALA A 14 -6.46 4.25 -1.57
N ARG A 15 -6.98 4.10 -0.34
CA ARG A 15 -6.85 5.11 0.71
C ARG A 15 -5.41 5.27 1.20
N ALA A 16 -4.68 4.17 1.38
CA ALA A 16 -3.28 4.20 1.79
C ALA A 16 -2.38 4.84 0.73
N VAL A 17 -2.57 4.48 -0.54
CA VAL A 17 -1.86 5.10 -1.67
C VAL A 17 -2.13 6.60 -1.70
N LYS A 18 -3.40 7.02 -1.58
CA LYS A 18 -3.75 8.45 -1.55
C LYS A 18 -3.09 9.19 -0.39
N ALA A 19 -3.06 8.60 0.81
CA ALA A 19 -2.43 9.20 1.99
C ALA A 19 -0.90 9.31 1.88
N ALA A 20 -0.27 8.40 1.14
CA ALA A 20 1.17 8.34 0.94
C ALA A 20 1.66 9.01 -0.36
N SER A 21 0.74 9.60 -1.14
CA SER A 21 1.05 10.24 -2.41
C SER A 21 1.39 11.72 -2.22
N ASP A 22 2.44 12.17 -2.89
CA ASP A 22 2.73 13.58 -3.16
C ASP A 22 2.87 13.77 -4.68
N GLY A 23 1.84 14.37 -5.30
CA GLY A 23 1.71 14.43 -6.75
C GLY A 23 1.68 13.03 -7.39
N ASN A 24 2.69 12.76 -8.22
CA ASN A 24 2.85 11.49 -8.94
C ASN A 24 3.80 10.50 -8.25
N VAL A 25 4.24 10.81 -7.03
CA VAL A 25 5.16 9.96 -6.26
C VAL A 25 4.43 9.37 -5.06
N VAL A 26 4.61 8.07 -4.80
CA VAL A 26 4.08 7.37 -3.63
C VAL A 26 5.23 6.92 -2.74
N SER A 27 5.23 7.31 -1.47
CA SER A 27 6.16 6.77 -0.48
C SER A 27 5.71 5.37 -0.05
N LEU A 28 6.48 4.33 -0.39
CA LEU A 28 6.09 2.95 -0.09
C LEU A 28 5.97 2.70 1.42
N ARG A 29 6.93 3.21 2.20
CA ARG A 29 6.92 3.12 3.67
C ARG A 29 5.67 3.75 4.28
N THR A 30 5.29 4.93 3.80
CA THR A 30 4.11 5.64 4.29
C THR A 30 2.83 4.90 3.90
N ALA A 31 2.78 4.33 2.70
CA ALA A 31 1.65 3.54 2.21
C ALA A 31 1.46 2.25 3.02
N VAL A 32 2.55 1.51 3.31
CA VAL A 32 2.50 0.32 4.17
C VAL A 32 2.04 0.68 5.59
N ALA A 33 2.58 1.75 6.17
CA ALA A 33 2.14 2.21 7.49
C ALA A 33 0.66 2.61 7.51
N ALA A 34 0.18 3.28 6.47
CA ALA A 34 -1.23 3.64 6.32
C ALA A 34 -2.11 2.39 6.15
N LEU A 35 -1.67 1.38 5.38
CA LEU A 35 -2.36 0.10 5.25
C LEU A 35 -2.49 -0.62 6.58
N ARG A 36 -1.41 -0.71 7.37
CA ARG A 36 -1.44 -1.33 8.71
C ARG A 36 -2.36 -0.59 9.67
N ALA A 37 -2.46 0.73 9.56
CA ALA A 37 -3.40 1.51 10.37
C ALA A 37 -4.86 1.28 9.96
N LEU A 38 -5.13 1.07 8.66
CA LEU A 38 -6.48 0.83 8.13
C LEU A 38 -6.93 -0.63 8.31
N CYS A 39 -6.00 -1.57 8.22
CA CYS A 39 -6.21 -3.01 8.28
C CYS A 39 -5.24 -3.63 9.31
N PRO A 40 -5.43 -3.38 10.63
CA PRO A 40 -4.52 -3.88 11.66
C PRO A 40 -4.54 -5.40 11.83
N HIS A 41 -5.55 -6.07 11.27
CA HIS A 41 -5.73 -7.52 11.30
C HIS A 41 -5.37 -8.19 9.97
N ALA A 42 -4.77 -7.44 9.03
CA ALA A 42 -4.28 -7.96 7.76
C ALA A 42 -3.22 -9.04 7.99
N ASP A 43 -3.45 -10.22 7.45
CA ASP A 43 -2.53 -11.37 7.50
C ASP A 43 -1.34 -11.20 6.55
N GLU A 44 -1.47 -10.32 5.56
CA GLU A 44 -0.43 -10.04 4.57
C GLU A 44 0.82 -9.52 5.26
N THR A 45 1.98 -10.01 4.85
CA THR A 45 3.31 -9.56 5.28
C THR A 45 3.65 -8.21 4.69
N ASP A 46 4.56 -7.45 5.31
CA ASP A 46 4.98 -6.15 4.76
C ASP A 46 5.56 -6.26 3.34
N LEU A 47 6.16 -7.41 3.00
CA LEU A 47 6.65 -7.68 1.64
C LEU A 47 5.49 -7.79 0.64
N GLU A 48 4.45 -8.56 0.97
CA GLU A 48 3.25 -8.67 0.12
C GLU A 48 2.53 -7.32 -0.02
N LEU A 49 2.46 -6.54 1.07
CA LEU A 49 1.94 -5.17 1.02
C LEU A 49 2.74 -4.30 0.05
N CYS A 50 4.07 -4.42 0.07
CA CYS A 50 4.96 -3.68 -0.82
C CYS A 50 4.73 -4.06 -2.29
N GLU A 51 4.65 -5.34 -2.61
CA GLU A 51 4.39 -5.83 -3.97
C GLU A 51 3.05 -5.31 -4.52
N ILE A 52 1.97 -5.43 -3.72
CA ILE A 52 0.64 -4.91 -4.09
C ILE A 52 0.69 -3.41 -4.38
N LEU A 53 1.36 -2.64 -3.52
CA LEU A 53 1.46 -1.19 -3.66
C LEU A 53 2.32 -0.78 -4.87
N ILE A 54 3.40 -1.50 -5.16
CA ILE A 54 4.27 -1.25 -6.32
C ILE A 54 3.51 -1.52 -7.61
N ASP A 55 2.83 -2.67 -7.70
CA ASP A 55 2.06 -3.03 -8.89
C ASP A 55 0.96 -2.01 -9.17
N LEU A 56 0.21 -1.61 -8.15
CA LEU A 56 -0.86 -0.62 -8.30
C LEU A 56 -0.32 0.76 -8.70
N ALA A 57 0.73 1.24 -8.02
CA ALA A 57 1.32 2.54 -8.34
C ALA A 57 1.86 2.58 -9.77
N THR A 58 2.50 1.50 -10.22
CA THR A 58 3.03 1.37 -11.58
C THR A 58 1.92 1.34 -12.61
N HIS A 59 0.83 0.61 -12.34
CA HIS A 59 -0.35 0.58 -13.20
C HIS A 59 -1.00 1.96 -13.34
N ASP A 60 -0.99 2.77 -12.28
CA ASP A 60 -1.50 4.14 -12.27
C ASP A 60 -0.51 5.19 -12.83
N GLY A 61 0.65 4.77 -13.34
CA GLY A 61 1.68 5.66 -13.88
C GLY A 61 2.39 6.52 -12.84
N ARG A 62 2.39 6.08 -11.57
CA ARG A 62 3.02 6.77 -10.45
C ARG A 62 4.41 6.19 -10.18
N ALA A 63 5.33 7.06 -9.76
CA ALA A 63 6.63 6.63 -9.28
C ALA A 63 6.54 6.16 -7.83
N VAL A 64 7.27 5.10 -7.49
CA VAL A 64 7.37 4.60 -6.11
C VAL A 64 8.70 5.03 -5.51
N LEU A 65 8.64 5.71 -4.35
CA LEU A 65 9.80 6.05 -3.56
C LEU A 65 10.02 5.01 -2.46
N LEU A 66 11.14 4.32 -2.56
CA LEU A 66 11.66 3.40 -1.55
C LEU A 66 12.60 4.20 -0.63
N ASP A 67 12.20 4.42 0.62
CA ASP A 67 13.11 4.99 1.62
C ASP A 67 13.92 3.84 2.24
N THR A 68 15.23 3.83 1.98
CA THR A 68 16.15 2.77 2.42
C THR A 68 16.81 3.06 3.76
N LYS A 69 16.31 4.02 4.56
CA LYS A 69 16.84 4.21 5.91
C LYS A 69 16.46 3.05 6.83
N GLU A 70 17.41 2.13 6.97
CA GLU A 70 17.54 1.21 8.11
C GLU A 70 17.67 1.96 9.43
#